data_AF-A0A1V5LJL6-F1
#
_entry.id   AF-A0A1V5LJL6-F1
#
_cell.length_a   1.000
_cell.length_b   1.000
_cell.length_c   1.000
_cell.angle_alpha   90.00
_cell.angle_beta   90.00
_cell.angle_gamma   90.00
#
_symmetry.space_group_name_H-M   'P 1'
#
loop_
_entity.id
_entity.type
_entity.pdbx_description
1 polymer ?
#
loop_
_entity_poly.entity_id
_entity_poly.type
_entity_poly.pdbx_seq_one_letter_code
_entity_poly.pdbx_strand_id
1 'polypeptide(L)'
;MQKVMYLPFIIACLLTGWLLLAGNTASGAPGAPDHLILTWTDDPATTITVTWRAPAEAAAGVVWYQEGEAITEAARQAIATATSLRTDAGVWRLYSVTLTGLTPNTHYTYRVGDGRQWSATRAFTTADPDAASIKFLVFGDSQSIPPYPQWRKTLRNAYAAHPDARFMVNVGDLVDTGASAGQWHAWFAAGEGVIDTIPVMAALGNHECYPIGTAWRPYWHAQLRLPQNGPDKQKNQVYSLDAGLAHLVVLDSQQGEQRAAGDILTPQRQWLNTELNNTNAPWKFAFLHKGPYHLHGGGNAQIRNTFCPTLEKHNVNVVFSGHDHGVARTHPLKNNARAANGTIYMTTGRGGVKVYRDLKAHPLHAFFYNPLDQPNYLVVEVTGATATITTYKQDDTVIDTFTLERQ
;
A
#
# COMPACT_ATOMS: atom_id res chain seq x y z
N MET A 1 -28.99 88.11 -0.01
CA MET A 1 -27.59 88.59 -0.06
C MET A 1 -26.69 87.37 -0.05
N GLN A 2 -25.77 87.29 -1.04
CA GLN A 2 -24.54 86.49 -1.15
C GLN A 2 -24.29 85.43 -0.05
N LYS A 3 -23.89 84.17 -0.32
CA LYS A 3 -22.87 83.71 -1.27
C LYS A 3 -22.65 82.19 -1.07
N VAL A 4 -21.93 81.61 -2.03
CA VAL A 4 -21.11 80.37 -1.97
C VAL A 4 -21.79 79.05 -2.34
N MET A 5 -21.42 78.62 -3.54
CA MET A 5 -21.43 77.27 -4.09
C MET A 5 -20.24 76.48 -3.51
N TYR A 6 -20.49 75.34 -2.85
CA TYR A 6 -19.52 74.23 -2.74
C TYR A 6 -20.27 72.90 -2.59
N LEU A 7 -19.92 71.98 -3.49
CA LEU A 7 -20.40 70.61 -3.66
C LEU A 7 -19.84 69.71 -2.54
N PRO A 8 -20.64 68.91 -1.81
CA PRO A 8 -20.08 67.90 -0.91
C PRO A 8 -19.88 66.57 -1.65
N PHE A 9 -18.68 66.01 -1.44
CA PHE A 9 -18.18 64.70 -1.84
C PHE A 9 -19.21 63.56 -1.69
N ILE A 10 -19.42 62.79 -2.77
CA ILE A 10 -19.98 61.43 -2.70
C ILE A 10 -18.79 60.47 -2.66
N ILE A 11 -18.49 59.91 -1.48
CA ILE A 11 -17.61 58.75 -1.34
C ILE A 11 -18.49 57.51 -1.51
N ALA A 12 -18.42 56.91 -2.70
CA ALA A 12 -18.96 55.57 -2.94
C ALA A 12 -17.87 54.54 -2.56
N CYS A 13 -18.02 53.88 -1.42
CA CYS A 13 -17.21 52.71 -1.07
C CYS A 13 -17.67 51.51 -1.93
N LEU A 14 -16.89 51.22 -2.97
CA LEU A 14 -16.92 49.94 -3.69
C LEU A 14 -16.25 48.87 -2.82
N LEU A 15 -17.04 48.02 -2.17
CA LEU A 15 -16.56 46.77 -1.58
C LEU A 15 -16.50 45.70 -2.68
N THR A 16 -15.34 45.56 -3.31
CA THR A 16 -14.99 44.40 -4.14
C THR A 16 -14.69 43.21 -3.23
N GLY A 17 -15.68 42.38 -2.95
CA GLY A 17 -15.48 41.07 -2.33
C GLY A 17 -14.91 40.09 -3.35
N TRP A 18 -13.60 39.84 -3.29
CA TRP A 18 -12.98 38.70 -3.95
C TRP A 18 -13.33 37.45 -3.14
N LEU A 19 -14.35 36.71 -3.57
CA LEU A 19 -14.51 35.31 -3.16
C LEU A 19 -13.46 34.50 -3.94
N LEU A 20 -12.34 34.20 -3.28
CA LEU A 20 -11.46 33.10 -3.67
C LEU A 20 -12.21 31.79 -3.40
N LEU A 21 -13.04 31.36 -4.35
CA LEU A 21 -13.40 29.96 -4.49
C LEU A 21 -12.12 29.23 -4.89
N ALA A 22 -11.41 28.69 -3.90
CA ALA A 22 -10.39 27.69 -4.14
C ALA A 22 -11.10 26.48 -4.77
N GLY A 23 -11.04 26.42 -6.11
CA GLY A 23 -11.55 25.31 -6.89
C GLY A 23 -10.86 24.03 -6.45
N ASN A 24 -11.64 23.12 -5.90
CA ASN A 24 -11.24 21.75 -5.65
C ASN A 24 -11.06 21.05 -7.01
N THR A 25 -9.89 21.17 -7.63
CA THR A 25 -9.57 20.43 -8.86
C THR A 25 -9.19 19.00 -8.50
N ALA A 26 -10.20 18.16 -8.32
CA ALA A 26 -10.05 16.71 -8.28
C ALA A 26 -11.02 16.06 -9.28
N SER A 27 -10.60 16.04 -10.54
CA SER A 27 -10.89 14.99 -11.52
C SER A 27 -10.16 15.38 -12.81
N GLY A 28 -9.27 14.50 -13.31
CA GLY A 28 -8.68 14.68 -14.64
C GLY A 28 -9.75 14.89 -15.70
N ALA A 29 -9.37 15.54 -16.81
CA ALA A 29 -10.28 15.72 -17.95
C ALA A 29 -10.86 14.36 -18.38
N PRO A 30 -12.13 14.29 -18.82
CA PRO A 30 -12.71 13.06 -19.35
C PRO A 30 -11.78 12.42 -20.39
N GLY A 31 -11.32 11.19 -20.11
CA GLY A 31 -10.40 10.43 -20.96
C GLY A 31 -8.95 10.34 -20.48
N ALA A 32 -8.52 11.17 -19.52
CA ALA A 32 -7.16 11.09 -18.99
C ALA A 32 -6.89 9.76 -18.24
N PRO A 33 -5.64 9.25 -18.26
CA PRO A 33 -5.25 8.10 -17.45
C PRO A 33 -5.56 8.28 -15.97
N ASP A 34 -6.09 7.23 -15.33
CA ASP A 34 -6.33 7.16 -13.90
C ASP A 34 -5.89 5.81 -13.32
N HIS A 35 -6.13 5.58 -12.02
CA HIS A 35 -5.63 4.38 -11.32
C HIS A 35 -4.11 4.19 -11.45
N LEU A 36 -3.35 5.29 -11.53
CA LEU A 36 -1.90 5.24 -11.54
C LEU A 36 -1.41 4.64 -10.24
N ILE A 37 -0.52 3.66 -10.34
CA ILE A 37 0.15 3.06 -9.19
C ILE A 37 1.55 2.60 -9.57
N LEU A 38 2.46 2.79 -8.61
CA LEU A 38 3.80 2.26 -8.63
C LEU A 38 3.85 0.98 -7.80
N THR A 39 4.50 -0.06 -8.32
CA THR A 39 4.78 -1.31 -7.61
C THR A 39 6.19 -1.80 -7.97
N TRP A 40 6.70 -2.77 -7.23
CA TRP A 40 7.90 -3.50 -7.63
C TRP A 40 7.53 -4.92 -8.09
N THR A 41 7.90 -5.26 -9.32
CA THR A 41 7.85 -6.66 -9.80
C THR A 41 9.20 -7.37 -9.72
N ASP A 42 10.27 -6.60 -9.61
CA ASP A 42 11.67 -7.02 -9.67
C ASP A 42 12.52 -6.09 -8.77
N ASP A 43 13.84 -6.13 -8.90
CA ASP A 43 14.81 -5.34 -8.11
C ASP A 43 14.41 -3.85 -7.97
N PRO A 44 14.10 -3.38 -6.73
CA PRO A 44 13.75 -1.99 -6.44
C PRO A 44 14.82 -0.95 -6.80
N ALA A 45 16.09 -1.33 -6.90
CA ALA A 45 17.18 -0.42 -7.20
C ALA A 45 17.26 -0.06 -8.69
N THR A 46 16.81 -0.96 -9.55
CA THR A 46 16.99 -0.84 -11.01
C THR A 46 15.69 -0.91 -11.80
N THR A 47 14.55 -1.11 -11.12
CA THR A 47 13.24 -1.25 -11.75
C THR A 47 12.12 -0.50 -11.01
N ILE A 48 11.08 -0.13 -11.76
CA ILE A 48 9.78 0.25 -11.22
C ILE A 48 8.67 -0.20 -12.17
N THR A 49 7.55 -0.67 -11.64
CA THR A 49 6.37 -1.01 -12.45
C THR A 49 5.33 0.07 -12.32
N VAL A 50 4.89 0.58 -13.47
CA VAL A 50 3.83 1.58 -13.57
C VAL A 50 2.59 0.90 -14.16
N THR A 51 1.48 0.94 -13.43
CA THR A 51 0.19 0.44 -13.91
C THR A 51 -0.84 1.57 -13.88
N TRP A 52 -1.68 1.66 -14.89
CA TRP A 52 -2.76 2.64 -14.97
C TRP A 52 -3.94 2.12 -15.80
N ARG A 53 -5.07 2.79 -15.68
CA ARG A 53 -6.26 2.58 -16.51
C ARG A 53 -6.41 3.75 -17.49
N ALA A 54 -6.85 3.46 -18.70
CA ALA A 54 -7.24 4.47 -19.68
C ALA A 54 -8.54 4.03 -20.40
N PRO A 55 -9.19 4.92 -21.16
CA PRO A 55 -10.37 4.57 -21.97
C PRO A 55 -10.10 3.42 -22.95
N ALA A 56 -11.16 2.69 -23.33
CA ALA A 56 -11.05 1.47 -24.13
C ALA A 56 -10.49 1.71 -25.55
N GLU A 57 -10.61 2.93 -26.04
CA GLU A 57 -10.23 3.36 -27.39
C GLU A 57 -8.74 3.69 -27.54
N ALA A 58 -7.96 3.70 -26.45
CA ALA A 58 -6.54 4.02 -26.50
C ALA A 58 -5.75 2.92 -27.24
N ALA A 59 -5.12 3.30 -28.36
CA ALA A 59 -4.44 2.38 -29.27
C ALA A 59 -3.18 1.73 -28.65
N ALA A 60 -2.46 2.46 -27.80
CA ALA A 60 -1.26 2.03 -27.09
C ALA A 60 -1.14 2.76 -25.75
N GLY A 61 -0.42 2.16 -24.80
CA GLY A 61 -0.04 2.82 -23.55
C GLY A 61 1.46 3.05 -23.54
N VAL A 62 1.89 4.24 -23.16
CA VAL A 62 3.31 4.62 -23.11
C VAL A 62 3.62 5.38 -21.82
N VAL A 63 4.78 5.11 -21.26
CA VAL A 63 5.39 5.89 -20.17
C VAL A 63 6.53 6.70 -20.73
N TRP A 64 6.54 8.01 -20.48
CA TRP A 64 7.71 8.86 -20.65
C TRP A 64 8.36 9.06 -19.28
N TYR A 65 9.67 8.86 -19.19
CA TYR A 65 10.42 8.99 -17.95
C TYR A 65 11.82 9.55 -18.20
N GLN A 66 12.32 10.33 -17.24
CA GLN A 66 13.61 11.00 -17.33
C GLN A 66 14.21 11.20 -15.93
N GLU A 67 15.53 11.12 -15.81
CA GLU A 67 16.24 11.50 -14.59
C GLU A 67 16.09 13.01 -14.34
N GLY A 68 15.89 13.38 -13.07
CA GLY A 68 15.67 14.76 -12.64
C GLY A 68 14.20 15.19 -12.62
N GLU A 69 13.97 16.49 -12.53
CA GLU A 69 12.68 17.12 -12.13
C GLU A 69 11.68 17.34 -13.28
N ALA A 70 12.07 17.05 -14.53
CA ALA A 70 11.25 17.41 -15.69
C ALA A 70 11.30 16.38 -16.82
N ILE A 71 10.16 16.22 -17.49
CA ILE A 71 10.06 15.51 -18.76
C ILE A 71 10.33 16.49 -19.90
N THR A 72 11.31 16.16 -20.73
CA THR A 72 11.62 16.89 -21.96
C THR A 72 11.39 15.99 -23.18
N GLU A 73 11.67 16.49 -24.38
CA GLU A 73 11.64 15.68 -25.61
C GLU A 73 12.70 14.56 -25.62
N ALA A 74 13.72 14.65 -24.76
CA ALA A 74 14.75 13.63 -24.60
C ALA A 74 14.35 12.50 -23.63
N ALA A 75 13.13 12.52 -23.09
CA ALA A 75 12.66 11.50 -22.15
C ALA A 75 12.70 10.09 -22.79
N ARG A 76 13.15 9.11 -22.00
CA ARG A 76 13.05 7.70 -22.36
C ARG A 76 11.58 7.31 -22.45
N GLN A 77 11.27 6.40 -23.36
CA GLN A 77 9.91 5.90 -23.56
C GLN A 77 9.84 4.39 -23.35
N ALA A 78 8.80 3.92 -22.69
CA ALA A 78 8.52 2.50 -22.54
C ALA A 78 7.07 2.21 -22.93
N ILE A 79 6.88 1.22 -23.82
CA ILE A 79 5.56 0.80 -24.28
C ILE A 79 4.99 -0.21 -23.29
N ALA A 80 3.75 0.02 -22.87
CA ALA A 80 3.04 -0.83 -21.93
C ALA A 80 2.23 -1.93 -22.59
N THR A 81 2.10 -3.04 -21.87
CA THR A 81 1.19 -4.12 -22.24
C THR A 81 -0.22 -3.76 -21.79
N ALA A 82 -1.20 -3.92 -22.68
CA ALA A 82 -2.61 -3.69 -22.37
C ALA A 82 -3.32 -4.99 -21.96
N THR A 83 -4.18 -4.92 -20.96
CA THR A 83 -5.08 -5.99 -20.54
C THR A 83 -6.51 -5.45 -20.48
N SER A 84 -7.44 -6.11 -21.17
CA SER A 84 -8.87 -5.80 -21.06
C SER A 84 -9.47 -6.61 -19.91
N LEU A 85 -10.16 -5.93 -19.00
CA LEU A 85 -10.85 -6.55 -17.87
C LEU A 85 -12.36 -6.29 -17.96
N ARG A 86 -13.16 -7.35 -17.95
CA ARG A 86 -14.62 -7.21 -17.81
C ARG A 86 -14.98 -6.89 -16.37
N THR A 87 -15.58 -5.74 -16.14
CA THR A 87 -15.98 -5.19 -14.84
C THR A 87 -17.50 -5.15 -14.68
N ASP A 88 -17.98 -4.86 -13.47
CA ASP A 88 -19.38 -4.59 -13.16
C ASP A 88 -19.81 -3.18 -13.62
N ALA A 89 -18.87 -2.40 -14.14
CA ALA A 89 -19.07 -1.07 -14.71
C ALA A 89 -18.68 -0.97 -16.20
N GLY A 90 -18.58 -2.10 -16.92
CA GLY A 90 -18.16 -2.14 -18.33
C GLY A 90 -16.80 -2.82 -18.55
N VAL A 91 -16.10 -2.49 -19.64
CA VAL A 91 -14.75 -3.03 -19.89
C VAL A 91 -13.72 -1.98 -19.51
N TRP A 92 -12.77 -2.35 -18.65
CA TRP A 92 -11.59 -1.52 -18.37
C TRP A 92 -10.43 -1.94 -19.24
N ARG A 93 -9.60 -0.98 -19.65
CA ARG A 93 -8.33 -1.22 -20.31
C ARG A 93 -7.22 -0.76 -19.38
N LEU A 94 -6.42 -1.72 -18.93
CA LEU A 94 -5.34 -1.53 -17.97
C LEU A 94 -4.01 -1.68 -18.70
N TYR A 95 -3.10 -0.75 -18.49
CA TYR A 95 -1.78 -0.73 -19.07
C TYR A 95 -0.75 -0.92 -17.98
N SER A 96 0.28 -1.71 -18.25
CA SER A 96 1.37 -1.91 -17.32
C SER A 96 2.71 -2.06 -18.03
N VAL A 97 3.75 -1.47 -17.46
CA VAL A 97 5.14 -1.62 -17.91
C VAL A 97 6.08 -1.62 -16.71
N THR A 98 7.07 -2.51 -16.73
CA THR A 98 8.22 -2.43 -15.82
C THR A 98 9.33 -1.68 -16.53
N LEU A 99 9.67 -0.50 -16.02
CA LEU A 99 10.84 0.25 -16.44
C LEU A 99 12.07 -0.45 -15.88
N THR A 100 13.08 -0.69 -16.72
CA THR A 100 14.29 -1.44 -16.36
C THR A 100 15.56 -0.66 -16.71
N GLY A 101 16.69 -1.07 -16.14
CA GLY A 101 17.97 -0.38 -16.33
C GLY A 101 17.89 1.07 -15.85
N LEU A 102 17.23 1.26 -14.70
CA LEU A 102 17.23 2.53 -13.99
C LEU A 102 18.50 2.60 -13.14
N THR A 103 19.01 3.82 -12.97
CA THR A 103 20.13 4.12 -12.09
C THR A 103 19.65 4.00 -10.64
N PRO A 104 20.35 3.26 -9.76
CA PRO A 104 20.02 3.21 -8.34
C PRO A 104 20.04 4.58 -7.66
N ASN A 105 19.30 4.73 -6.56
CA ASN A 105 19.22 5.97 -5.76
C ASN A 105 19.00 7.24 -6.60
N THR A 106 18.17 7.17 -7.63
CA THR A 106 18.01 8.24 -8.62
C THR A 106 16.57 8.69 -8.69
N HIS A 107 16.39 10.00 -8.70
CA HIS A 107 15.09 10.64 -8.89
C HIS A 107 14.71 10.64 -10.37
N TYR A 108 13.51 10.11 -10.66
CA TYR A 108 12.94 10.09 -11.99
C TYR A 108 11.59 10.80 -11.99
N THR A 109 11.41 11.69 -12.96
CA THR A 109 10.10 12.23 -13.32
C THR A 109 9.47 11.35 -14.41
N TYR A 110 8.17 11.11 -14.36
CA TYR A 110 7.43 10.32 -15.34
C TYR A 110 6.01 10.85 -15.62
N ARG A 111 5.44 10.41 -16.74
CA ARG A 111 4.01 10.55 -17.07
C ARG A 111 3.55 9.40 -17.94
N VAL A 112 2.26 9.07 -17.88
CA VAL A 112 1.66 7.98 -18.67
C VAL A 112 0.62 8.52 -19.64
N GLY A 113 0.41 7.84 -20.75
CA GLY A 113 -0.55 8.29 -21.76
C GLY A 113 -0.64 7.35 -22.95
N ASP A 114 -1.29 7.83 -24.00
CA ASP A 114 -1.45 7.15 -25.29
C ASP A 114 -0.72 7.88 -26.44
N GLY A 115 0.12 8.87 -26.11
CA GLY A 115 0.78 9.77 -27.05
C GLY A 115 -0.04 11.02 -27.40
N ARG A 116 -1.32 11.08 -27.05
CA ARG A 116 -2.22 12.23 -27.27
C ARG A 116 -2.68 12.84 -25.96
N GLN A 117 -3.20 12.01 -25.07
CA GLN A 117 -3.62 12.36 -23.72
C GLN A 117 -2.60 11.83 -22.72
N TRP A 118 -2.26 12.67 -21.75
CA TRP A 118 -1.24 12.41 -20.75
C TRP A 118 -1.81 12.61 -19.35
N SER A 119 -1.35 11.80 -18.42
CA SER A 119 -1.52 12.08 -17.00
C SER A 119 -0.79 13.37 -16.63
N ALA A 120 -1.10 13.90 -15.46
CA ALA A 120 -0.19 14.83 -14.79
C ALA A 120 1.18 14.15 -14.58
N THR A 121 2.22 14.97 -14.57
CA THR A 121 3.58 14.53 -14.25
C THR A 121 3.64 14.05 -12.79
N ARG A 122 4.40 12.99 -12.56
CA ARG A 122 4.69 12.37 -11.27
C ARG A 122 6.17 12.08 -11.16
N ALA A 123 6.63 11.69 -9.99
CA ALA A 123 8.01 11.32 -9.78
C ALA A 123 8.14 10.14 -8.82
N PHE A 124 9.26 9.43 -8.92
CA PHE A 124 9.64 8.38 -7.99
C PHE A 124 11.16 8.41 -7.79
N THR A 125 11.64 7.66 -6.81
CA THR A 125 13.07 7.48 -6.57
C THR A 125 13.36 5.98 -6.48
N THR A 126 14.32 5.49 -7.27
CA THR A 126 14.77 4.11 -7.19
C THR A 126 15.42 3.83 -5.84
N ALA A 127 15.34 2.57 -5.38
CA ALA A 127 15.97 2.21 -4.12
C ALA A 127 17.50 2.39 -4.20
N ASP A 128 18.10 2.68 -3.05
CA ASP A 128 19.54 2.63 -2.87
C ASP A 128 19.90 1.25 -2.30
N PRO A 129 20.59 0.37 -3.06
CA PRO A 129 20.96 -0.96 -2.59
C PRO A 129 21.96 -0.91 -1.43
N ASP A 130 22.70 0.20 -1.29
CA ASP A 130 23.69 0.41 -0.24
C ASP A 130 23.13 1.25 0.92
N ALA A 131 21.81 1.49 0.94
CA ALA A 131 21.17 2.29 1.98
C ALA A 131 21.44 1.72 3.39
N ALA A 132 22.08 2.52 4.24
CA ALA A 132 22.29 2.19 5.65
C ALA A 132 21.01 2.27 6.50
N SER A 133 19.92 2.77 5.92
CA SER A 133 18.60 2.85 6.55
C SER A 133 17.47 2.73 5.53
N ILE A 134 16.37 2.11 5.93
CA ILE A 134 15.12 2.08 5.16
C ILE A 134 13.96 2.57 6.02
N LYS A 135 13.02 3.28 5.41
CA LYS A 135 11.77 3.69 6.04
C LYS A 135 10.60 3.36 5.14
N PHE A 136 9.58 2.73 5.69
CA PHE A 136 8.36 2.42 4.95
C PHE A 136 7.11 2.48 5.82
N LEU A 137 5.99 2.72 5.17
CA LEU A 137 4.67 2.76 5.81
C LEU A 137 4.03 1.38 5.76
N VAL A 138 3.30 1.01 6.81
CA VAL A 138 2.47 -0.20 6.84
C VAL A 138 1.04 0.19 7.18
N PHE A 139 0.10 -0.28 6.37
CA PHE A 139 -1.33 -0.09 6.57
C PHE A 139 -2.03 -1.44 6.59
N GLY A 140 -3.08 -1.58 7.40
CA GLY A 140 -4.04 -2.68 7.28
C GLY A 140 -5.41 -2.15 6.90
N ASP A 141 -6.21 -2.93 6.20
CA ASP A 141 -7.66 -2.76 6.13
C ASP A 141 -8.08 -1.33 5.73
N SER A 142 -7.54 -0.84 4.60
CA SER A 142 -7.92 0.47 4.04
C SER A 142 -9.36 0.50 3.54
N GLN A 143 -9.98 -0.69 3.41
CA GLN A 143 -11.36 -0.87 3.02
C GLN A 143 -12.30 0.12 3.68
N SER A 144 -13.15 0.71 2.85
CA SER A 144 -14.03 1.78 3.23
C SER A 144 -15.31 1.75 2.39
N ILE A 145 -16.16 2.73 2.63
CA ILE A 145 -17.32 3.00 1.77
C ILE A 145 -16.89 4.09 0.76
N PRO A 146 -17.14 3.93 -0.56
CA PRO A 146 -16.88 4.98 -1.55
C PRO A 146 -17.44 6.34 -1.08
N PRO A 147 -16.67 7.44 -1.15
CA PRO A 147 -15.42 7.66 -1.90
C PRO A 147 -14.10 7.48 -1.10
N TYR A 148 -14.09 6.67 -0.02
CA TYR A 148 -12.89 6.32 0.77
C TYR A 148 -12.19 7.55 1.42
N PRO A 149 -12.92 8.52 2.01
CA PRO A 149 -12.32 9.74 2.53
C PRO A 149 -11.37 9.51 3.73
N GLN A 150 -11.68 8.52 4.58
CA GLN A 150 -10.80 8.20 5.71
C GLN A 150 -9.51 7.55 5.26
N TRP A 151 -9.55 6.62 4.30
CA TRP A 151 -8.34 6.06 3.70
C TRP A 151 -7.47 7.15 3.07
N ARG A 152 -8.06 8.04 2.27
CA ARG A 152 -7.36 9.20 1.68
C ARG A 152 -6.64 10.02 2.77
N LYS A 153 -7.35 10.33 3.85
CA LYS A 153 -6.80 11.13 4.95
C LYS A 153 -5.68 10.38 5.68
N THR A 154 -5.86 9.10 6.00
CA THR A 154 -4.84 8.28 6.68
C THR A 154 -3.56 8.19 5.84
N LEU A 155 -3.67 7.86 4.56
CA LEU A 155 -2.51 7.73 3.67
C LEU A 155 -1.77 9.05 3.51
N ARG A 156 -2.49 10.15 3.25
CA ARG A 156 -1.89 11.48 3.05
C ARG A 156 -1.24 12.02 4.31
N ASN A 157 -1.88 11.85 5.47
CA ASN A 157 -1.30 12.28 6.74
C ASN A 157 -0.02 11.50 7.05
N ALA A 158 -0.05 10.17 6.89
CA ALA A 158 1.12 9.32 7.10
C ALA A 158 2.29 9.71 6.19
N TYR A 159 2.03 9.91 4.89
CA TYR A 159 3.08 10.30 3.95
C TYR A 159 3.58 11.73 4.19
N ALA A 160 2.70 12.65 4.58
CA ALA A 160 3.10 14.03 4.92
C ALA A 160 3.95 14.09 6.20
N ALA A 161 3.67 13.25 7.20
CA ALA A 161 4.47 13.13 8.43
C ALA A 161 5.81 12.41 8.20
N HIS A 162 5.86 11.50 7.22
CA HIS A 162 7.03 10.68 6.89
C HIS A 162 7.37 10.74 5.39
N PRO A 163 7.75 11.91 4.85
CA PRO A 163 8.01 12.10 3.43
C PRO A 163 9.25 11.34 2.94
N ASP A 164 10.10 10.87 3.86
CA ASP A 164 11.27 10.04 3.62
C ASP A 164 10.94 8.53 3.51
N ALA A 165 9.69 8.12 3.73
CA ALA A 165 9.24 6.77 3.46
C ALA A 165 9.40 6.44 1.96
N ARG A 166 10.08 5.33 1.65
CA ARG A 166 10.43 4.96 0.27
C ARG A 166 9.40 4.06 -0.42
N PHE A 167 8.55 3.40 0.35
CA PHE A 167 7.46 2.55 -0.13
C PHE A 167 6.42 2.34 0.97
N MET A 168 5.32 1.67 0.62
CA MET A 168 4.33 1.21 1.59
C MET A 168 3.96 -0.26 1.39
N VAL A 169 3.54 -0.91 2.47
CA VAL A 169 2.94 -2.24 2.44
C VAL A 169 1.51 -2.16 2.99
N ASN A 170 0.52 -2.58 2.20
CA ASN A 170 -0.86 -2.74 2.68
C ASN A 170 -1.17 -4.21 2.94
N VAL A 171 -1.52 -4.59 4.18
CA VAL A 171 -1.67 -5.99 4.59
C VAL A 171 -3.06 -6.58 4.28
N GLY A 172 -3.62 -6.23 3.13
CA GLY A 172 -4.88 -6.78 2.61
C GLY A 172 -6.13 -6.00 3.01
N ASP A 173 -7.26 -6.39 2.43
CA ASP A 173 -8.54 -5.68 2.52
C ASP A 173 -8.38 -4.21 2.06
N LEU A 174 -7.88 -4.07 0.84
CA LEU A 174 -7.74 -2.77 0.18
C LEU A 174 -9.13 -2.18 -0.09
N VAL A 175 -10.04 -3.02 -0.57
CA VAL A 175 -11.44 -2.71 -0.85
C VAL A 175 -12.35 -3.59 -0.01
N ASP A 176 -13.62 -3.20 0.16
CA ASP A 176 -14.64 -3.98 0.88
C ASP A 176 -15.29 -5.07 -0.01
N THR A 177 -15.14 -5.01 -1.33
CA THR A 177 -15.58 -6.09 -2.24
C THR A 177 -14.65 -6.13 -3.45
N GLY A 178 -13.84 -7.18 -3.52
CA GLY A 178 -12.82 -7.38 -4.54
C GLY A 178 -13.37 -7.39 -5.96
N ALA A 179 -14.64 -7.78 -6.15
CA ALA A 179 -15.31 -7.77 -7.44
C ALA A 179 -16.03 -6.44 -7.81
N SER A 180 -15.87 -5.35 -7.02
CA SER A 180 -16.53 -4.07 -7.27
C SER A 180 -15.63 -3.02 -7.94
N ALA A 181 -15.95 -2.67 -9.19
CA ALA A 181 -15.30 -1.60 -9.94
C ALA A 181 -15.33 -0.25 -9.21
N GLY A 182 -16.47 0.10 -8.61
CA GLY A 182 -16.65 1.37 -7.93
C GLY A 182 -15.77 1.51 -6.68
N GLN A 183 -15.54 0.41 -5.97
CA GLN A 183 -14.67 0.43 -4.80
C GLN A 183 -13.19 0.49 -5.16
N TRP A 184 -12.76 -0.26 -6.18
CA TRP A 184 -11.41 -0.09 -6.72
C TRP A 184 -11.17 1.33 -7.19
N HIS A 185 -12.12 1.92 -7.93
CA HIS A 185 -12.02 3.32 -8.34
C HIS A 185 -11.88 4.28 -7.15
N ALA A 186 -12.69 4.10 -6.10
CA ALA A 186 -12.60 4.91 -4.88
C ALA A 186 -11.25 4.75 -4.17
N TRP A 187 -10.71 3.53 -4.07
CA TRP A 187 -9.42 3.27 -3.43
C TRP A 187 -8.26 3.93 -4.19
N PHE A 188 -8.20 3.78 -5.51
CA PHE A 188 -7.19 4.43 -6.35
C PHE A 188 -7.31 5.95 -6.30
N ALA A 189 -8.52 6.49 -6.42
CA ALA A 189 -8.75 7.94 -6.33
C ALA A 189 -8.34 8.49 -4.95
N ALA A 190 -8.58 7.74 -3.87
CA ALA A 190 -8.13 8.10 -2.52
C ALA A 190 -6.60 8.05 -2.36
N GLY A 191 -5.92 7.18 -3.11
CA GLY A 191 -4.46 7.02 -3.11
C GLY A 191 -3.68 8.03 -3.93
N GLU A 192 -4.33 8.74 -4.86
CA GLU A 192 -3.69 9.68 -5.78
C GLU A 192 -2.82 10.74 -5.05
N GLY A 193 -1.59 10.91 -5.55
CA GLY A 193 -0.55 11.77 -4.98
C GLY A 193 0.38 11.06 -4.00
N VAL A 194 0.12 9.79 -3.67
CA VAL A 194 1.00 8.96 -2.82
C VAL A 194 1.33 7.64 -3.50
N ILE A 195 0.32 6.86 -3.92
CA ILE A 195 0.54 5.54 -4.56
C ILE A 195 1.14 5.63 -5.97
N ASP A 196 1.13 6.81 -6.56
CA ASP A 196 1.77 7.20 -7.82
C ASP A 196 3.09 7.96 -7.59
N THR A 197 3.62 7.92 -6.36
CA THR A 197 4.88 8.58 -5.96
C THR A 197 5.82 7.61 -5.25
N ILE A 198 5.29 6.78 -4.34
CA ILE A 198 6.03 5.69 -3.70
C ILE A 198 5.41 4.33 -4.04
N PRO A 199 6.20 3.25 -4.16
CA PRO A 199 5.68 1.95 -4.54
C PRO A 199 4.76 1.33 -3.48
N VAL A 200 3.71 0.66 -3.94
CA VAL A 200 2.76 -0.07 -3.11
C VAL A 200 3.01 -1.56 -3.25
N MET A 201 3.37 -2.18 -2.13
CA MET A 201 3.35 -3.63 -1.98
C MET A 201 2.08 -4.00 -1.21
N ALA A 202 1.51 -5.18 -1.46
CA ALA A 202 0.27 -5.57 -0.81
C ALA A 202 0.15 -7.08 -0.58
N ALA A 203 -0.39 -7.45 0.58
CA ALA A 203 -0.89 -8.79 0.84
C ALA A 203 -2.36 -8.89 0.39
N LEU A 204 -2.80 -10.10 0.02
CA LEU A 204 -4.18 -10.34 -0.37
C LEU A 204 -5.05 -10.65 0.86
N GLY A 205 -6.15 -9.90 1.01
CA GLY A 205 -7.14 -10.07 2.07
C GLY A 205 -8.39 -10.83 1.65
N ASN A 206 -9.27 -11.15 2.61
CA ASN A 206 -10.49 -11.89 2.29
C ASN A 206 -11.45 -11.05 1.45
N HIS A 207 -11.46 -9.72 1.61
CA HIS A 207 -12.35 -8.88 0.82
C HIS A 207 -11.96 -8.84 -0.66
N GLU A 208 -10.67 -8.98 -1.01
CA GLU A 208 -10.24 -9.15 -2.40
C GLU A 208 -10.81 -10.43 -3.04
N CYS A 209 -11.15 -11.42 -2.22
CA CYS A 209 -11.75 -12.68 -2.66
C CYS A 209 -13.29 -12.66 -2.74
N TYR A 210 -13.96 -11.57 -2.36
CA TYR A 210 -15.43 -11.57 -2.36
C TYR A 210 -16.01 -11.29 -3.77
N PRO A 211 -16.87 -12.19 -4.30
CA PRO A 211 -17.51 -12.00 -5.60
C PRO A 211 -18.70 -11.04 -5.50
N ILE A 212 -19.19 -10.57 -6.66
CA ILE A 212 -20.54 -9.97 -6.78
C ILE A 212 -21.45 -11.03 -7.41
N GLY A 213 -22.43 -11.50 -6.66
CA GLY A 213 -23.23 -12.66 -7.06
C GLY A 213 -22.34 -13.90 -7.21
N THR A 214 -22.33 -14.52 -8.38
CA THR A 214 -21.43 -15.65 -8.71
C THR A 214 -20.16 -15.24 -9.46
N ALA A 215 -20.04 -13.95 -9.81
CA ALA A 215 -18.96 -13.48 -10.67
C ALA A 215 -17.69 -13.14 -9.87
N TRP A 216 -16.66 -13.96 -10.06
CA TRP A 216 -15.29 -13.63 -9.70
C TRP A 216 -14.67 -12.73 -10.76
N ARG A 217 -13.93 -11.70 -10.31
CA ARG A 217 -13.26 -10.75 -11.21
C ARG A 217 -11.82 -10.51 -10.71
N PRO A 218 -10.79 -10.73 -11.54
CA PRO A 218 -9.40 -10.69 -11.10
C PRO A 218 -8.86 -9.24 -11.03
N TYR A 219 -9.58 -8.32 -10.39
CA TYR A 219 -9.15 -6.91 -10.27
C TYR A 219 -7.77 -6.77 -9.62
N TRP A 220 -7.48 -7.61 -8.61
CA TRP A 220 -6.17 -7.70 -7.98
C TRP A 220 -5.07 -7.91 -9.02
N HIS A 221 -5.11 -9.04 -9.75
CA HIS A 221 -4.06 -9.38 -10.71
C HIS A 221 -4.02 -8.43 -11.91
N ALA A 222 -5.14 -7.77 -12.23
CA ALA A 222 -5.21 -6.84 -13.34
C ALA A 222 -4.64 -5.46 -13.02
N GLN A 223 -4.70 -5.01 -11.75
CA GLN A 223 -4.30 -3.66 -11.35
C GLN A 223 -3.01 -3.62 -10.53
N LEU A 224 -2.71 -4.68 -9.77
CA LEU A 224 -1.48 -4.80 -8.99
C LEU A 224 -0.52 -5.75 -9.70
N ARG A 225 0.66 -5.25 -10.03
CA ARG A 225 1.77 -6.04 -10.56
C ARG A 225 2.83 -6.17 -9.49
N LEU A 226 2.83 -7.31 -8.83
CA LEU A 226 3.71 -7.69 -7.74
C LEU A 226 4.67 -8.77 -8.26
N PRO A 227 5.71 -9.12 -7.50
CA PRO A 227 6.70 -10.09 -7.96
C PRO A 227 6.09 -11.46 -8.26
N GLN A 228 6.72 -12.17 -9.18
CA GLN A 228 6.26 -13.47 -9.71
C GLN A 228 7.06 -14.65 -9.14
N ASN A 229 7.84 -14.43 -8.08
CA ASN A 229 8.78 -15.39 -7.50
C ASN A 229 8.17 -16.30 -6.43
N GLY A 230 6.86 -16.19 -6.16
CA GLY A 230 6.12 -17.12 -5.30
C GLY A 230 5.87 -18.50 -5.92
N PRO A 231 5.16 -19.39 -5.20
CA PRO A 231 4.74 -20.68 -5.73
C PRO A 231 3.93 -20.54 -7.03
N ASP A 232 4.03 -21.51 -7.94
CA ASP A 232 3.51 -21.38 -9.31
C ASP A 232 2.03 -21.01 -9.43
N LYS A 233 1.19 -21.44 -8.49
CA LYS A 233 -0.25 -21.16 -8.49
C LYS A 233 -0.63 -19.89 -7.70
N GLN A 234 0.35 -19.19 -7.14
CA GLN A 234 0.18 -18.03 -6.26
C GLN A 234 1.12 -16.86 -6.64
N LYS A 235 1.66 -16.86 -7.86
CA LYS A 235 2.43 -15.73 -8.38
C LYS A 235 1.57 -14.46 -8.39
N ASN A 236 2.19 -13.29 -8.27
CA ASN A 236 1.50 -11.99 -8.13
C ASN A 236 0.66 -11.85 -6.83
N GLN A 237 0.91 -12.67 -5.82
CA GLN A 237 0.13 -12.69 -4.59
C GLN A 237 0.96 -13.15 -3.38
N VAL A 238 1.78 -14.18 -3.59
CA VAL A 238 2.82 -14.63 -2.68
C VAL A 238 4.15 -14.28 -3.33
N TYR A 239 5.02 -13.60 -2.59
CA TYR A 239 6.29 -13.12 -3.14
C TYR A 239 7.26 -12.69 -2.05
N SER A 240 8.53 -12.56 -2.42
CA SER A 240 9.55 -11.89 -1.62
C SER A 240 10.27 -10.83 -2.43
N LEU A 241 10.89 -9.87 -1.77
CA LEU A 241 11.83 -8.93 -2.38
C LEU A 241 12.76 -8.35 -1.31
N ASP A 242 13.95 -7.92 -1.73
CA ASP A 242 14.86 -7.17 -0.89
C ASP A 242 14.64 -5.67 -1.11
N ALA A 243 14.54 -4.93 0.00
CA ALA A 243 14.45 -3.47 0.01
C ALA A 243 15.51 -2.94 0.98
N GLY A 244 16.67 -2.55 0.45
CA GLY A 244 17.84 -2.17 1.25
C GLY A 244 18.24 -3.27 2.23
N LEU A 245 18.24 -2.97 3.53
CA LEU A 245 18.63 -3.91 4.60
C LEU A 245 17.57 -4.96 4.96
N ALA A 246 16.39 -4.93 4.35
CA ALA A 246 15.30 -5.82 4.72
C ALA A 246 14.91 -6.77 3.58
N HIS A 247 14.74 -8.04 3.94
CA HIS A 247 14.03 -9.01 3.14
C HIS A 247 12.56 -9.03 3.54
N LEU A 248 11.68 -8.75 2.59
CA LEU A 248 10.24 -8.70 2.79
C LEU A 248 9.61 -9.96 2.18
N VAL A 249 8.72 -10.61 2.92
CA VAL A 249 7.95 -11.76 2.43
C VAL A 249 6.46 -11.50 2.58
N VAL A 250 5.70 -11.68 1.52
CA VAL A 250 4.25 -11.55 1.50
C VAL A 250 3.62 -12.91 1.27
N LEU A 251 2.70 -13.29 2.16
CA LEU A 251 2.03 -14.59 2.18
C LEU A 251 0.52 -14.42 2.00
N ASP A 252 -0.11 -15.46 1.45
CA ASP A 252 -1.55 -15.56 1.32
C ASP A 252 -2.14 -16.45 2.42
N SER A 253 -3.07 -15.88 3.18
CA SER A 253 -3.76 -16.53 4.29
C SER A 253 -5.23 -16.85 3.98
N GLN A 254 -5.69 -16.65 2.74
CA GLN A 254 -7.10 -16.78 2.33
C GLN A 254 -7.52 -18.22 1.98
N GLN A 255 -7.04 -19.23 2.71
CA GLN A 255 -7.34 -20.64 2.41
C GLN A 255 -8.86 -20.93 2.42
N GLY A 256 -9.62 -20.25 3.28
CA GLY A 256 -11.08 -20.38 3.35
C GLY A 256 -11.77 -19.82 2.11
N GLU A 257 -11.40 -18.61 1.72
CA GLU A 257 -11.97 -17.91 0.56
C GLU A 257 -11.53 -18.52 -0.77
N GLN A 258 -10.31 -19.06 -0.83
CA GLN A 258 -9.72 -19.66 -2.02
C GLN A 258 -9.84 -21.20 -2.05
N ARG A 259 -10.78 -21.79 -1.29
CA ARG A 259 -10.97 -23.25 -1.22
C ARG A 259 -11.08 -23.95 -2.58
N ALA A 260 -11.58 -23.26 -3.61
CA ALA A 260 -11.69 -23.80 -4.97
C ALA A 260 -10.32 -24.01 -5.66
N ALA A 261 -9.27 -23.33 -5.20
CA ALA A 261 -7.89 -23.51 -5.65
C ALA A 261 -7.19 -24.72 -5.00
N GLY A 262 -7.84 -25.39 -4.03
CA GLY A 262 -7.27 -26.50 -3.27
C GLY A 262 -6.41 -26.03 -2.09
N ASP A 263 -5.38 -26.80 -1.75
CA ASP A 263 -4.41 -26.43 -0.71
C ASP A 263 -3.47 -25.34 -1.23
N ILE A 264 -3.62 -24.14 -0.68
CA ILE A 264 -2.75 -23.00 -0.98
C ILE A 264 -1.64 -22.83 0.05
N LEU A 265 -1.72 -23.47 1.22
CA LEU A 265 -0.83 -23.22 2.36
C LEU A 265 0.44 -24.08 2.31
N THR A 266 0.32 -25.36 1.94
CA THR A 266 1.48 -26.27 1.89
C THR A 266 2.56 -25.81 0.89
N PRO A 267 2.21 -25.42 -0.36
CA PRO A 267 3.21 -24.94 -1.31
C PRO A 267 3.89 -23.64 -0.83
N GLN A 268 3.12 -22.74 -0.22
CA GLN A 268 3.67 -21.50 0.36
C GLN A 268 4.65 -21.78 1.49
N ARG A 269 4.35 -22.73 2.40
CA ARG A 269 5.27 -23.10 3.48
C ARG A 269 6.60 -23.66 2.94
N GLN A 270 6.54 -24.50 1.90
CA GLN A 270 7.73 -25.08 1.27
C GLN A 270 8.58 -23.99 0.63
N TRP A 271 7.95 -23.15 -0.18
CA TRP A 271 8.58 -21.99 -0.80
C TRP A 271 9.19 -21.03 0.22
N LEU A 272 8.45 -20.68 1.27
CA LEU A 272 8.89 -19.79 2.35
C LEU A 272 10.15 -20.30 3.04
N ASN A 273 10.22 -21.61 3.31
CA ASN A 273 11.42 -22.19 3.91
C ASN A 273 12.61 -22.11 2.96
N THR A 274 12.41 -22.24 1.65
CA THR A 274 13.49 -22.07 0.66
C THR A 274 13.93 -20.61 0.56
N GLU A 275 12.99 -19.67 0.44
CA GLU A 275 13.29 -18.24 0.37
C GLU A 275 14.07 -17.75 1.58
N LEU A 276 13.58 -18.05 2.79
CA LEU A 276 14.22 -17.59 4.02
C LEU A 276 15.59 -18.23 4.30
N ASN A 277 15.89 -19.39 3.69
CA ASN A 277 17.21 -20.01 3.68
C ASN A 277 18.19 -19.32 2.72
N ASN A 278 17.69 -18.66 1.67
CA ASN A 278 18.51 -18.08 0.61
C ASN A 278 18.84 -16.60 0.84
N THR A 279 18.24 -15.97 1.84
CA THR A 279 18.50 -14.57 2.19
C THR A 279 19.46 -14.42 3.38
N ASN A 280 20.42 -13.50 3.23
CA ASN A 280 21.31 -13.05 4.29
C ASN A 280 20.93 -11.65 4.81
N ALA A 281 19.75 -11.14 4.45
CA ALA A 281 19.32 -9.83 4.91
C ALA A 281 19.27 -9.78 6.45
N PRO A 282 19.80 -8.71 7.07
CA PRO A 282 19.84 -8.59 8.52
C PRO A 282 18.45 -8.41 9.14
N TRP A 283 17.50 -7.89 8.36
CA TRP A 283 16.11 -7.70 8.78
C TRP A 283 15.19 -8.50 7.90
N LYS A 284 14.25 -9.23 8.51
CA LYS A 284 13.28 -10.08 7.84
C LYS A 284 11.89 -9.74 8.34
N PHE A 285 11.02 -9.31 7.44
CA PHE A 285 9.64 -8.97 7.74
C PHE A 285 8.69 -9.83 6.91
N ALA A 286 7.62 -10.33 7.53
CA ALA A 286 6.57 -11.05 6.82
C ALA A 286 5.24 -10.30 6.91
N PHE A 287 4.43 -10.42 5.86
CA PHE A 287 3.12 -9.77 5.76
C PHE A 287 2.09 -10.81 5.33
N LEU A 288 0.99 -10.90 6.05
CA LEU A 288 -0.16 -11.74 5.71
C LEU A 288 -1.43 -11.09 6.23
N HIS A 289 -2.55 -11.23 5.55
CA HIS A 289 -3.76 -10.54 5.99
C HIS A 289 -4.35 -11.11 7.29
N LYS A 290 -4.73 -12.40 7.32
CA LYS A 290 -5.23 -13.05 8.55
C LYS A 290 -4.07 -13.56 9.38
N GLY A 291 -3.84 -12.92 10.53
CA GLY A 291 -2.73 -13.25 11.43
C GLY A 291 -2.89 -14.55 12.22
N PRO A 292 -1.80 -15.09 12.80
CA PRO A 292 -1.82 -16.29 13.63
C PRO A 292 -2.41 -16.08 15.04
N TYR A 293 -2.50 -14.83 15.50
CA TYR A 293 -3.00 -14.43 16.83
C TYR A 293 -4.13 -13.41 16.69
N HIS A 294 -5.37 -13.90 16.60
CA HIS A 294 -6.56 -13.06 16.38
C HIS A 294 -6.98 -12.22 17.59
N LEU A 295 -7.71 -11.13 17.32
CA LEU A 295 -8.30 -10.22 18.33
C LEU A 295 -9.78 -10.47 18.61
N HIS A 296 -10.47 -11.25 17.78
CA HIS A 296 -11.74 -11.88 18.10
C HIS A 296 -11.46 -13.28 18.67
N GLY A 297 -12.20 -13.72 19.69
CA GLY A 297 -11.92 -14.98 20.38
C GLY A 297 -11.82 -16.19 19.43
N GLY A 298 -10.84 -17.07 19.67
CA GLY A 298 -10.47 -18.18 18.78
C GLY A 298 -9.24 -17.84 17.95
N GLY A 299 -8.17 -18.65 18.03
CA GLY A 299 -6.94 -18.40 17.27
C GLY A 299 -7.00 -18.95 15.84
N ASN A 300 -6.12 -18.47 14.96
CA ASN A 300 -5.96 -19.02 13.62
C ASN A 300 -4.99 -20.22 13.62
N ALA A 301 -5.41 -21.34 14.20
CA ALA A 301 -4.54 -22.50 14.37
C ALA A 301 -3.96 -23.00 13.04
N GLN A 302 -4.71 -22.93 11.95
CA GLN A 302 -4.23 -23.35 10.63
C GLN A 302 -3.08 -22.48 10.12
N ILE A 303 -3.23 -21.14 10.16
CA ILE A 303 -2.19 -20.20 9.76
C ILE A 303 -0.99 -20.29 10.70
N ARG A 304 -1.23 -20.36 12.01
CA ARG A 304 -0.17 -20.49 13.02
C ARG A 304 0.65 -21.75 12.82
N ASN A 305 0.01 -22.91 12.70
CA ASN A 305 0.70 -24.20 12.53
C ASN A 305 1.41 -24.32 11.17
N THR A 306 0.91 -23.62 10.14
CA THR A 306 1.53 -23.62 8.80
C THR A 306 2.79 -22.77 8.77
N PHE A 307 2.72 -21.51 9.21
CA PHE A 307 3.76 -20.53 8.93
C PHE A 307 4.68 -20.22 10.11
N CYS A 308 4.17 -20.17 11.36
CA CYS A 308 4.96 -19.74 12.51
C CYS A 308 6.23 -20.59 12.73
N PRO A 309 6.19 -21.94 12.64
CA PRO A 309 7.40 -22.74 12.80
C PRO A 309 8.51 -22.38 11.80
N THR A 310 8.17 -22.07 10.55
CA THR A 310 9.13 -21.68 9.52
C THR A 310 9.65 -20.26 9.76
N LEU A 311 8.77 -19.31 10.07
CA LEU A 311 9.13 -17.91 10.34
C LEU A 311 10.07 -17.81 11.56
N GLU A 312 9.73 -18.49 12.64
CA GLU A 312 10.51 -18.52 13.89
C GLU A 312 11.84 -19.27 13.71
N LYS A 313 11.87 -20.36 12.92
CA LYS A 313 13.11 -21.09 12.58
C LYS A 313 14.13 -20.18 11.89
N HIS A 314 13.65 -19.28 11.04
CA HIS A 314 14.48 -18.38 10.23
C HIS A 314 14.69 -17.00 10.85
N ASN A 315 14.30 -16.84 12.11
CA ASN A 315 14.42 -15.60 12.88
C ASN A 315 13.79 -14.39 12.19
N VAL A 316 12.59 -14.56 11.60
CA VAL A 316 11.80 -13.43 11.10
C VAL A 316 11.52 -12.48 12.27
N ASN A 317 11.83 -11.19 12.10
CA ASN A 317 11.80 -10.21 13.18
C ASN A 317 10.36 -9.85 13.55
N VAL A 318 9.58 -9.41 12.56
CA VAL A 318 8.18 -9.00 12.75
C VAL A 318 7.31 -9.57 11.63
N VAL A 319 6.15 -10.08 12.03
CA VAL A 319 5.09 -10.57 11.14
C VAL A 319 3.91 -9.62 11.28
N PHE A 320 3.57 -8.90 10.22
CA PHE A 320 2.48 -7.94 10.18
C PHE A 320 1.21 -8.57 9.62
N SER A 321 0.08 -8.31 10.27
CA SER A 321 -1.24 -8.74 9.81
C SER A 321 -2.33 -7.69 9.95
N GLY A 322 -3.40 -7.84 9.18
CA GLY A 322 -4.61 -7.01 9.23
C GLY A 322 -5.79 -7.83 9.75
N HIS A 323 -6.92 -7.69 9.07
CA HIS A 323 -8.20 -8.41 9.27
C HIS A 323 -8.90 -8.04 10.57
N ASP A 324 -8.18 -8.16 11.67
CA ASP A 324 -8.57 -7.65 12.97
C ASP A 324 -8.30 -6.15 13.01
N HIS A 325 -9.37 -5.35 12.99
CA HIS A 325 -9.32 -3.89 13.02
C HIS A 325 -8.88 -3.32 14.39
N GLY A 326 -7.94 -3.97 15.07
CA GLY A 326 -7.30 -3.57 16.31
C GLY A 326 -5.79 -3.62 16.19
N VAL A 327 -5.11 -2.82 17.00
CA VAL A 327 -3.65 -2.82 17.08
C VAL A 327 -3.25 -3.76 18.20
N ALA A 328 -2.38 -4.72 17.91
CA ALA A 328 -1.85 -5.61 18.92
C ALA A 328 -0.46 -6.08 18.57
N ARG A 329 0.38 -6.21 19.60
CA ARG A 329 1.74 -6.70 19.47
C ARG A 329 1.97 -7.81 20.46
N THR A 330 2.46 -8.96 20.01
CA THR A 330 2.89 -10.01 20.92
C THR A 330 4.18 -9.63 21.64
N HIS A 331 4.45 -10.26 22.78
CA HIS A 331 5.85 -10.48 23.15
C HIS A 331 6.59 -11.23 22.03
N PRO A 332 7.93 -11.21 21.95
CA PRO A 332 8.67 -12.15 21.11
C PRO A 332 8.25 -13.59 21.42
N LEU A 333 7.82 -14.35 20.40
CA LEU A 333 7.29 -15.70 20.55
C LEU A 333 8.13 -16.74 19.82
N LYS A 334 8.21 -17.92 20.43
CA LYS A 334 8.69 -19.15 19.81
C LYS A 334 7.86 -20.32 20.29
N ASN A 335 7.39 -21.18 19.38
CA ASN A 335 6.54 -22.32 19.69
C ASN A 335 5.31 -21.93 20.54
N ASN A 336 4.63 -20.84 20.19
CA ASN A 336 3.44 -20.33 20.89
C ASN A 336 3.67 -19.97 22.38
N ALA A 337 4.93 -19.68 22.75
CA ALA A 337 5.32 -19.23 24.08
C ALA A 337 6.27 -18.03 23.99
N ARG A 338 6.38 -17.24 25.06
CA ARG A 338 7.30 -16.11 25.11
C ARG A 338 8.74 -16.60 25.04
N ALA A 339 9.56 -16.01 24.18
CA ALA A 339 10.97 -16.34 24.02
C ALA A 339 11.74 -15.08 23.62
N ALA A 340 12.81 -14.71 24.34
CA ALA A 340 13.51 -13.44 24.14
C ALA A 340 14.02 -13.22 22.70
N ASN A 341 14.39 -14.30 22.00
CA ASN A 341 14.84 -14.31 20.60
C ASN A 341 13.75 -14.81 19.62
N GLY A 342 12.48 -14.62 20.00
CA GLY A 342 11.32 -15.02 19.19
C GLY A 342 10.90 -13.98 18.15
N THR A 343 9.97 -14.38 17.30
CA THR A 343 9.32 -13.51 16.32
C THR A 343 8.21 -12.69 16.99
N ILE A 344 8.11 -11.40 16.65
CA ILE A 344 6.98 -10.56 17.07
C ILE A 344 5.87 -10.65 16.02
N TYR A 345 4.63 -10.79 16.47
CA TYR A 345 3.44 -10.75 15.62
C TYR A 345 2.68 -9.46 15.92
N MET A 346 2.41 -8.68 14.88
CA MET A 346 1.83 -7.36 14.93
C MET A 346 0.54 -7.29 14.11
N THR A 347 -0.60 -7.15 14.78
CA THR A 347 -1.85 -6.75 14.14
C THR A 347 -1.84 -5.23 13.95
N THR A 348 -2.00 -4.80 12.71
CA THR A 348 -1.73 -3.43 12.25
C THR A 348 -2.88 -2.45 12.42
N GLY A 349 -4.06 -2.91 12.84
CA GLY A 349 -5.23 -2.05 13.03
C GLY A 349 -6.00 -1.78 11.76
N ARG A 350 -6.43 -0.53 11.54
CA ARG A 350 -7.24 -0.15 10.37
C ARG A 350 -6.77 1.17 9.76
N GLY A 351 -6.69 1.22 8.44
CA GLY A 351 -6.46 2.43 7.66
C GLY A 351 -7.77 3.08 7.20
N GLY A 352 -8.85 2.30 7.11
CA GLY A 352 -10.18 2.70 6.65
C GLY A 352 -11.20 2.93 7.77
N VAL A 353 -12.50 2.87 7.41
CA VAL A 353 -13.61 3.29 8.28
C VAL A 353 -14.13 2.20 9.22
N LYS A 354 -13.88 0.92 8.95
CA LYS A 354 -14.55 -0.19 9.63
C LYS A 354 -14.03 -0.41 11.04
N VAL A 355 -14.93 -0.65 11.99
CA VAL A 355 -14.56 -0.77 13.42
C VAL A 355 -15.08 -2.08 14.00
N TYR A 356 -14.32 -2.72 14.89
CA TYR A 356 -14.78 -3.88 15.68
C TYR A 356 -14.79 -3.51 17.17
N ARG A 357 -15.95 -3.64 17.82
CA ARG A 357 -16.15 -3.18 19.21
C ARG A 357 -15.79 -4.23 20.26
N ASP A 358 -15.72 -5.48 19.85
CA ASP A 358 -15.60 -6.67 20.70
C ASP A 358 -14.19 -7.28 20.70
N LEU A 359 -13.20 -6.55 20.16
CA LEU A 359 -11.80 -6.96 20.17
C LEU A 359 -11.25 -7.07 21.59
N LYS A 360 -10.46 -8.12 21.83
CA LYS A 360 -9.85 -8.41 23.13
C LYS A 360 -8.37 -8.70 22.99
N ALA A 361 -7.60 -8.28 23.99
CA ALA A 361 -6.19 -8.65 24.09
C ALA A 361 -6.06 -10.17 24.34
N HIS A 362 -5.08 -10.79 23.66
CA HIS A 362 -4.64 -12.14 23.94
C HIS A 362 -3.58 -12.13 25.06
N PRO A 363 -3.46 -13.17 25.91
CA PRO A 363 -2.44 -13.23 26.98
C PRO A 363 -0.97 -13.15 26.51
N LEU A 364 -0.72 -13.40 25.23
CA LEU A 364 0.60 -13.28 24.61
C LEU A 364 0.89 -11.85 24.09
N HIS A 365 -0.09 -10.94 24.14
CA HIS A 365 0.11 -9.55 23.74
C HIS A 365 0.89 -8.77 24.80
N ALA A 366 1.95 -8.12 24.34
CA ALA A 366 2.68 -7.10 25.07
C ALA A 366 1.98 -5.73 24.98
N PHE A 367 1.21 -5.51 23.91
CA PHE A 367 0.44 -4.29 23.69
C PHE A 367 -0.88 -4.59 22.99
N PHE A 368 -1.94 -3.83 23.32
CA PHE A 368 -3.24 -3.89 22.67
C PHE A 368 -3.92 -2.53 22.70
N TYR A 369 -4.49 -2.12 21.58
CA TYR A 369 -5.29 -0.92 21.43
C TYR A 369 -6.43 -1.18 20.45
N ASN A 370 -7.67 -0.86 20.85
CA ASN A 370 -8.83 -0.92 19.95
C ASN A 370 -9.09 0.50 19.39
N PRO A 371 -8.79 0.77 18.10
CA PRO A 371 -8.84 2.09 17.50
C PRO A 371 -10.27 2.54 17.20
N LEU A 372 -11.15 2.60 18.20
CA LEU A 372 -12.55 3.02 18.00
C LEU A 372 -12.68 4.51 17.61
N ASP A 373 -11.69 5.32 17.98
CA ASP A 373 -11.66 6.76 17.81
C ASP A 373 -11.27 7.19 16.38
N GLN A 374 -10.16 6.66 15.84
CA GLN A 374 -9.69 7.02 14.50
C GLN A 374 -8.88 5.89 13.85
N PRO A 375 -8.75 5.88 12.51
CA PRO A 375 -7.81 4.99 11.83
C PRO A 375 -6.37 5.18 12.32
N ASN A 376 -5.49 4.25 11.95
CA ASN A 376 -4.11 4.24 12.33
C ASN A 376 -3.22 3.73 11.17
N TYR A 377 -1.92 3.96 11.28
CA TYR A 377 -0.90 3.42 10.39
C TYR A 377 0.35 3.10 11.20
N LEU A 378 1.27 2.37 10.59
CA LEU A 378 2.56 2.06 11.19
C LEU A 378 3.68 2.61 10.32
N VAL A 379 4.80 2.94 10.96
CA VAL A 379 6.06 3.26 10.30
C VAL A 379 7.09 2.26 10.78
N VAL A 380 7.83 1.70 9.84
CA VAL A 380 8.99 0.85 10.11
C VAL A 380 10.24 1.60 9.68
N GLU A 381 11.12 1.86 10.62
CA GLU A 381 12.41 2.50 10.41
C GLU A 381 13.52 1.52 10.77
N VAL A 382 14.27 1.09 9.77
CA VAL A 382 15.42 0.21 9.96
C VAL A 382 16.68 1.02 9.75
N THR A 383 17.59 0.95 10.70
CA THR A 383 18.98 1.41 10.59
C THR A 383 19.87 0.19 10.79
N GLY A 384 21.10 0.19 10.27
CA GLY A 384 22.00 -0.99 10.27
C GLY A 384 22.00 -1.87 11.55
N ALA A 385 21.81 -1.29 12.74
CA ALA A 385 21.75 -1.99 14.01
C ALA A 385 20.35 -2.15 14.63
N THR A 386 19.35 -1.37 14.22
CA THR A 386 18.03 -1.36 14.88
C THR A 386 16.86 -1.33 13.90
N ALA A 387 15.73 -1.90 14.29
CA ALA A 387 14.46 -1.70 13.61
C ALA A 387 13.43 -1.16 14.61
N THR A 388 12.95 0.06 14.38
CA THR A 388 11.92 0.70 15.19
C THR A 388 10.61 0.65 14.44
N ILE A 389 9.57 0.17 15.11
CA ILE A 389 8.21 0.13 14.59
C ILE A 389 7.39 1.04 15.48
N THR A 390 6.77 2.06 14.89
CA THR A 390 5.89 2.99 15.60
C THR A 390 4.50 2.94 14.98
N THR A 391 3.49 2.78 15.83
CA THR A 391 2.08 2.85 15.44
C THR A 391 1.56 4.24 15.74
N TYR A 392 0.95 4.88 14.75
CA TYR A 392 0.38 6.21 14.82
C TYR A 392 -1.12 6.16 14.56
N LYS A 393 -1.87 7.02 15.23
CA LYS A 393 -3.22 7.36 14.82
C LYS A 393 -3.19 8.17 13.52
N GLN A 394 -4.35 8.33 12.88
CA GLN A 394 -4.52 9.10 11.64
C GLN A 394 -4.03 10.56 11.77
N ASP A 395 -4.02 11.12 12.97
CA ASP A 395 -3.55 12.47 13.29
C ASP A 395 -2.07 12.52 13.74
N ASP A 396 -1.31 11.45 13.51
CA ASP A 396 0.11 11.30 13.88
C ASP A 396 0.37 11.20 15.41
N THR A 397 -0.68 10.98 16.21
CA THR A 397 -0.50 10.64 17.63
C THR A 397 0.07 9.24 17.79
N VAL A 398 1.21 9.08 18.47
CA VAL A 398 1.81 7.78 18.78
C VAL A 398 0.90 6.94 19.70
N ILE A 399 0.68 5.68 19.32
CA ILE A 399 -0.09 4.68 20.07
C ILE A 399 0.84 3.66 20.75
N ASP A 400 1.83 3.17 20.02
CA ASP A 400 2.82 2.19 20.48
C ASP A 400 4.13 2.41 19.73
N THR A 401 5.25 2.12 20.38
CA THR A 401 6.57 2.11 19.75
C THR A 401 7.43 1.03 20.39
N PHE A 402 8.19 0.33 19.56
CA PHE A 402 9.19 -0.61 20.04
C PHE A 402 10.37 -0.68 19.08
N THR A 403 11.54 -0.97 19.63
CA THR A 403 12.79 -1.10 18.88
C THR A 403 13.36 -2.49 19.10
N LEU A 404 13.75 -3.12 17.99
CA LEU A 404 14.54 -4.33 17.96
C LEU A 404 16.01 -3.94 17.75
N GLU A 405 16.89 -4.61 18.46
CA GLU A 405 18.33 -4.52 18.25
C GLU A 405 18.80 -5.82 17.58
N ARG A 406 19.73 -5.69 16.63
CA ARG A 406 20.36 -6.84 16.00
C ARG A 406 21.18 -7.58 17.06
N GLN A 407 20.84 -8.84 17.31
CA GLN A 407 21.57 -9.73 18.23
C GLN A 407 22.87 -10.26 17.61
#